data_AF-A0AAN8HP30-F1
#
_entry.id   AF-A0AAN8HP30-F1
#
_cell.length_a   1.000
_cell.length_b   1.000
_cell.length_c   1.000
_cell.angle_alpha   90.00
_cell.angle_beta   90.00
_cell.angle_gamma   90.00
#
_symmetry.space_group_name_H-M   'P 1'
#
loop_
_entity.id
_entity.type
_entity.pdbx_description
1 polymer ?
#
loop_
_entity_poly.entity_id
_entity_poly.type
_entity_poly.pdbx_seq_one_letter_code
_entity_poly.pdbx_strand_id
1 'polypeptide(L)'
;MAEFGERNGREAEEHDGTQSRDVLEPVCGTGDPTVIVPRGLRCSNPERRKKLVLHVDLNNTILVSDSVIAQGTVAALEHFLSTVTWGRMSKGKWEWLSDSPSLHPPCDGAVSYHSHFGRTAGFSSNVGRRFRGILEEHLNLLRWPEGTKGDKELSVKGEGGHLYHWILPSFFQLLTDLVQEAQEFAIVFRSFGNDLPRVLSAVSRALTEGAHPLFPDLPQLKLSVNMTTGKIRCSRKGMVLSRAEEHLSSRDGERGLYQYFSSAKGLGGFQDHFDWWSSNGSSIRGGKPLWVDPFDQHVQHIFIDDNIRQDDEHTIIQPKVFLEPGGADTRTACTSELYDITLVQTDLLKAISQQNYFTQRVHICLENYERNLQQGAG
;
A
#
# COMPACT_ATOMS: atom_id res chain seq x y z
N MET A 1 34.62 8.93 56.98
CA MET A 1 34.97 9.22 58.39
C MET A 1 33.89 10.15 58.93
N ALA A 2 33.40 9.84 60.13
CA ALA A 2 32.33 10.49 60.90
C ALA A 2 30.97 9.77 60.84
N GLU A 3 30.90 8.68 61.63
CA GLU A 3 29.70 8.26 62.35
C GLU A 3 29.41 9.25 63.48
N PHE A 4 28.14 9.49 63.78
CA PHE A 4 27.52 9.73 65.09
C PHE A 4 26.02 9.84 64.77
N GLY A 5 25.07 9.16 65.40
CA GLY A 5 25.03 8.55 66.72
C GLY A 5 23.59 8.76 67.21
N GLU A 6 22.94 7.67 67.58
CA GLU A 6 21.53 7.50 67.93
C GLU A 6 21.00 8.43 69.05
N ARG A 7 19.68 8.72 69.08
CA ARG A 7 18.69 8.17 70.05
C ARG A 7 17.39 8.99 70.24
N ASN A 8 16.30 8.21 70.39
CA ASN A 8 15.07 8.42 71.21
C ASN A 8 14.15 9.60 70.84
N GLY A 9 12.82 9.50 70.78
CA GLY A 9 11.83 8.50 71.20
C GLY A 9 10.63 9.21 71.87
N ARG A 10 9.39 8.76 71.57
CA ARG A 10 8.05 9.22 72.05
C ARG A 10 7.45 10.38 71.23
N GLU A 11 6.17 10.42 70.87
CA GLU A 11 4.93 9.97 71.52
C GLU A 11 3.78 9.79 70.49
N ALA A 12 2.67 9.19 70.93
CA ALA A 12 1.56 8.64 70.13
C ALA A 12 0.49 9.65 69.69
N GLU A 13 -0.25 9.34 68.62
CA GLU A 13 -1.69 9.60 68.50
C GLU A 13 -2.30 8.77 67.34
N GLU A 14 -3.34 7.98 67.66
CA GLU A 14 -4.24 7.33 66.71
C GLU A 14 -5.25 8.36 66.15
N HIS A 15 -5.48 8.37 64.83
CA HIS A 15 -6.80 8.09 64.27
C HIS A 15 -6.85 8.19 62.73
N ASP A 16 -7.43 7.12 62.17
CA ASP A 16 -8.39 7.09 61.05
C ASP A 16 -7.90 7.21 59.59
N GLY A 17 -8.53 6.40 58.72
CA GLY A 17 -8.66 6.73 57.29
C GLY A 17 -7.87 5.89 56.27
N THR A 18 -8.09 4.59 56.23
CA THR A 18 -8.45 3.79 55.03
C THR A 18 -7.65 3.93 53.70
N GLN A 19 -7.10 2.78 53.29
CA GLN A 19 -6.85 2.26 51.92
C GLN A 19 -5.64 2.76 51.11
N SER A 20 -4.60 1.91 51.04
CA SER A 20 -3.95 1.57 49.77
C SER A 20 -3.16 0.25 49.86
N ARG A 21 -3.46 -0.64 48.93
CA ARG A 21 -2.60 -1.59 48.19
C ARG A 21 -1.31 -2.11 48.87
N ASP A 22 -1.21 -3.45 48.96
CA ASP A 22 -0.02 -4.20 48.55
C ASP A 22 -0.43 -5.61 48.10
N VAL A 23 -0.23 -5.94 46.82
CA VAL A 23 0.91 -6.72 46.28
C VAL A 23 0.77 -8.21 46.60
N LEU A 24 0.36 -8.97 45.57
CA LEU A 24 0.68 -10.39 45.45
C LEU A 24 1.14 -10.65 44.01
N GLU A 25 2.36 -11.19 43.90
CA GLU A 25 3.02 -11.59 42.66
C GLU A 25 2.22 -12.61 41.85
N PRO A 26 2.44 -12.71 40.52
CA PRO A 26 2.13 -13.91 39.79
C PRO A 26 3.40 -14.69 39.39
N VAL A 27 3.41 -15.89 39.95
CA VAL A 27 4.03 -17.14 39.49
C VAL A 27 4.22 -17.24 37.98
N CYS A 28 5.41 -17.76 37.60
CA CYS A 28 5.84 -18.08 36.26
C CYS A 28 4.95 -19.15 35.60
N GLY A 29 4.41 -18.84 34.42
CA GLY A 29 3.66 -19.76 33.58
C GLY A 29 3.96 -19.49 32.11
N THR A 30 4.51 -20.49 31.42
CA THR A 30 4.89 -20.51 30.01
C THR A 30 3.67 -20.35 29.10
N GLY A 31 3.67 -19.31 28.25
CA GLY A 31 2.68 -19.08 27.21
C GLY A 31 3.18 -18.04 26.21
N ASP A 32 3.26 -18.46 24.96
CA ASP A 32 3.67 -17.73 23.75
C ASP A 32 2.96 -16.36 23.58
N PRO A 33 3.65 -15.24 23.30
CA PRO A 33 2.98 -13.97 23.11
C PRO A 33 2.43 -13.86 21.68
N THR A 34 1.20 -14.34 21.49
CA THR A 34 0.34 -13.84 20.40
C THR A 34 0.24 -12.33 20.53
N VAL A 35 0.76 -11.62 19.53
CA VAL A 35 0.57 -10.17 19.35
C VAL A 35 -0.93 -9.91 19.23
N ILE A 36 -1.54 -9.48 20.33
CA ILE A 36 -2.89 -8.95 20.35
C ILE A 36 -2.83 -7.60 19.64
N VAL A 37 -3.27 -7.57 18.39
CA VAL A 37 -3.57 -6.32 17.68
C VAL A 37 -4.60 -5.56 18.52
N PRO A 38 -4.33 -4.31 18.94
CA PRO A 38 -5.31 -3.55 19.69
C PRO A 38 -6.57 -3.36 18.84
N ARG A 39 -7.69 -3.93 19.29
CA ARG A 39 -9.01 -3.58 18.76
C ARG A 39 -9.28 -2.11 19.07
N GLY A 40 -9.08 -1.25 18.08
CA GLY A 40 -9.80 0.00 17.86
C GLY A 40 -9.47 1.16 18.79
N LEU A 41 -8.71 2.12 18.27
CA LEU A 41 -9.10 3.52 18.42
C LEU A 41 -10.21 3.79 17.40
N ARG A 42 -11.46 3.48 17.80
CA ARG A 42 -12.63 4.04 17.10
C ARG A 42 -12.51 5.56 17.19
N CYS A 43 -12.26 6.22 16.06
CA CYS A 43 -12.53 7.64 15.94
C CYS A 43 -13.99 7.86 16.38
N SER A 44 -14.18 8.58 17.48
CA SER A 44 -15.38 8.54 18.33
C SER A 44 -16.59 9.30 17.77
N ASN A 45 -16.59 9.64 16.47
CA ASN A 45 -17.73 10.25 15.80
C ASN A 45 -17.92 9.67 14.38
N PRO A 46 -18.94 8.81 14.15
CA PRO A 46 -19.26 8.31 12.81
C PRO A 46 -19.62 9.44 11.82
N GLU A 47 -20.07 10.59 12.33
CA GLU A 47 -20.40 11.80 11.56
C GLU A 47 -19.19 12.52 10.92
N ARG A 48 -17.94 12.14 11.25
CA ARG A 48 -16.71 12.82 10.78
C ARG A 48 -15.77 11.94 9.95
N ARG A 49 -16.19 10.73 9.55
CA ARG A 49 -15.31 9.87 8.75
C ARG A 49 -15.22 10.39 7.31
N LYS A 50 -14.02 10.77 6.89
CA LYS A 50 -13.73 11.12 5.50
C LYS A 50 -14.00 9.93 4.60
N LYS A 51 -14.60 10.16 3.44
CA LYS A 51 -14.62 9.20 2.34
C LYS A 51 -13.19 8.92 1.88
N LEU A 52 -12.89 7.66 1.58
CA LEU A 52 -11.60 7.26 1.02
C LEU A 52 -11.67 7.10 -0.49
N VAL A 53 -10.70 7.66 -1.20
CA VAL A 53 -10.48 7.36 -2.62
C VAL A 53 -9.12 6.68 -2.74
N LEU A 54 -9.12 5.36 -2.90
CA LEU A 54 -7.91 4.57 -3.01
C LEU A 54 -7.52 4.44 -4.48
N HIS A 55 -6.41 5.06 -4.84
CA HIS A 55 -5.75 4.89 -6.13
C HIS A 55 -4.80 3.70 -6.02
N VAL A 56 -5.06 2.64 -6.78
CA VAL A 56 -4.33 1.36 -6.62
C VAL A 56 -3.65 1.01 -7.92
N ASP A 57 -2.33 0.95 -7.92
CA ASP A 57 -1.58 0.40 -9.04
C ASP A 57 -1.83 -1.11 -9.21
N LEU A 58 -1.51 -1.65 -10.37
CA LEU A 58 -1.73 -3.06 -10.69
C LEU A 58 -0.48 -3.93 -10.47
N ASN A 59 0.56 -3.74 -11.29
CA ASN A 59 1.67 -4.69 -11.40
C ASN A 59 2.56 -4.60 -10.17
N ASN A 60 2.94 -5.74 -9.60
CA ASN A 60 3.66 -5.87 -8.31
C ASN A 60 2.99 -5.16 -7.11
N THR A 61 1.79 -4.60 -7.29
CA THR A 61 0.97 -3.99 -6.25
C THR A 61 -0.13 -4.95 -5.85
N ILE A 62 -1.10 -5.22 -6.72
CA ILE A 62 -2.15 -6.25 -6.51
C ILE A 62 -2.04 -7.42 -7.49
N LEU A 63 -1.18 -7.33 -8.49
CA LEU A 63 -0.89 -8.41 -9.45
C LEU A 63 0.55 -8.88 -9.29
N VAL A 64 0.77 -10.19 -9.29
CA VAL A 64 2.12 -10.78 -9.34
C VAL A 64 2.42 -11.25 -10.76
N SER A 65 2.45 -10.29 -11.67
CA SER A 65 2.74 -10.48 -13.10
C SER A 65 2.93 -9.12 -13.75
N ASP A 66 3.59 -9.07 -14.90
CA ASP A 66 3.62 -7.88 -15.74
C ASP A 66 3.37 -8.26 -17.21
N SER A 67 2.22 -7.86 -17.76
CA SER A 67 1.85 -8.16 -19.14
C SER A 67 2.67 -7.37 -20.18
N VAL A 68 3.16 -6.18 -19.82
CA VAL A 68 3.88 -5.26 -20.72
C VAL A 68 5.25 -5.85 -21.05
N ILE A 69 5.92 -6.42 -20.05
CA ILE A 69 7.22 -7.09 -20.23
C ILE A 69 7.11 -8.63 -20.27
N ALA A 70 5.89 -9.14 -20.50
CA ALA A 70 5.57 -10.58 -20.63
C ALA A 70 6.13 -11.45 -19.48
N GLN A 71 6.04 -10.94 -18.26
CA GLN A 71 6.56 -11.58 -17.06
C GLN A 71 5.47 -12.37 -16.34
N GLY A 72 5.67 -13.70 -16.25
CA GLY A 72 4.84 -14.58 -15.45
C GLY A 72 5.09 -14.42 -13.95
N THR A 73 4.32 -15.14 -13.14
CA THR A 73 4.30 -14.99 -11.68
C THR A 73 5.63 -15.29 -11.02
N VAL A 74 6.32 -16.35 -11.44
CA VAL A 74 7.62 -16.71 -10.86
C VAL A 74 8.64 -15.63 -11.19
N ALA A 75 8.71 -15.23 -12.46
CA ALA A 75 9.63 -14.20 -12.88
C ALA A 75 9.35 -12.85 -12.20
N ALA A 76 8.07 -12.47 -12.01
CA ALA A 76 7.69 -11.21 -11.37
C ALA A 76 8.16 -11.16 -9.91
N LEU A 77 7.94 -12.24 -9.17
CA LEU A 77 8.38 -12.33 -7.79
C LEU A 77 9.92 -12.40 -7.66
N GLU A 78 10.61 -13.09 -8.57
CA GLU A 78 12.07 -13.04 -8.63
C GLU A 78 12.60 -11.62 -8.89
N HIS A 79 11.95 -10.89 -9.79
CA HIS A 79 12.30 -9.50 -10.06
C HIS A 79 12.09 -8.63 -8.83
N PHE A 80 10.93 -8.71 -8.17
CA PHE A 80 10.67 -8.01 -6.92
C PHE A 80 11.76 -8.31 -5.87
N LEU A 81 12.10 -9.59 -5.65
CA LEU A 81 13.17 -9.95 -4.71
C LEU A 81 14.51 -9.28 -5.03
N SER A 82 14.85 -9.13 -6.31
CA SER A 82 16.09 -8.43 -6.69
C SER A 82 16.07 -6.92 -6.37
N THR A 83 14.89 -6.30 -6.27
CA THR A 83 14.77 -4.87 -5.93
C THR A 83 14.78 -4.59 -4.43
N VAL A 84 14.41 -5.58 -3.61
CA VAL A 84 14.35 -5.46 -2.15
C VAL A 84 15.45 -6.24 -1.41
N THR A 85 16.50 -6.66 -2.12
CA THR A 85 17.67 -7.33 -1.53
C THR A 85 18.92 -6.50 -1.73
N TRP A 86 19.72 -6.37 -0.68
CA TRP A 86 20.70 -5.31 -0.55
C TRP A 86 22.13 -5.83 -0.46
N GLY A 87 23.05 -5.12 -1.08
CA GLY A 87 24.48 -5.41 -1.01
C GLY A 87 25.34 -4.19 -1.31
N ARG A 88 26.64 -4.44 -1.44
CA ARG A 88 27.63 -3.45 -1.83
C ARG A 88 28.78 -4.09 -2.60
N MET A 89 29.47 -3.28 -3.39
CA MET A 89 30.73 -3.69 -4.00
C MET A 89 31.88 -3.48 -3.02
N SER A 90 32.61 -4.55 -2.71
CA SER A 90 33.78 -4.57 -1.84
C SER A 90 34.91 -5.29 -2.56
N LYS A 91 36.03 -4.58 -2.79
CA LYS A 91 37.21 -5.10 -3.51
C LYS A 91 36.87 -5.79 -4.84
N GLY A 92 35.93 -5.21 -5.60
CA GLY A 92 35.49 -5.74 -6.90
C GLY A 92 34.54 -6.94 -6.83
N LYS A 93 34.03 -7.30 -5.65
CA LYS A 93 33.05 -8.38 -5.47
C LYS A 93 31.79 -7.87 -4.80
N TRP A 94 30.65 -8.48 -5.15
CA TRP A 94 29.39 -8.22 -4.48
C TRP A 94 29.36 -8.91 -3.11
N GLU A 95 29.08 -8.12 -2.07
CA GLU A 95 28.82 -8.58 -0.71
C GLU A 95 27.36 -8.30 -0.36
N TRP A 96 26.62 -9.34 0.02
CA TRP A 96 25.26 -9.20 0.55
C TRP A 96 25.31 -8.59 1.95
N LEU A 97 24.46 -7.61 2.21
CA LEU A 97 24.39 -6.91 3.49
C LEU A 97 23.32 -7.49 4.43
N SER A 98 22.37 -8.26 3.88
CA SER A 98 21.29 -8.88 4.63
C SER A 98 20.86 -10.19 3.96
N ASP A 99 20.43 -11.15 4.77
CA ASP A 99 19.74 -12.37 4.32
C ASP A 99 18.22 -12.21 4.30
N SER A 100 17.71 -11.07 4.79
CA SER A 100 16.29 -10.71 4.76
C SER A 100 16.04 -9.55 3.78
N PRO A 101 15.01 -9.64 2.93
CA PRO A 101 14.60 -8.54 2.07
C PRO A 101 13.98 -7.41 2.89
N SER A 102 14.08 -6.19 2.38
CA SER A 102 13.49 -4.99 2.98
C SER A 102 13.18 -3.96 1.89
N LEU A 103 12.09 -3.21 2.05
CA LEU A 103 11.76 -2.11 1.12
C LEU A 103 12.82 -1.01 1.12
N HIS A 104 13.45 -0.79 2.27
CA HIS A 104 14.46 0.24 2.47
C HIS A 104 15.84 -0.37 2.65
N PRO A 105 16.91 0.35 2.26
CA PRO A 105 18.27 -0.09 2.49
C PRO A 105 18.51 -0.29 3.99
N PRO A 106 19.23 -1.36 4.39
CA PRO A 106 19.52 -1.63 5.80
C PRO A 106 20.54 -0.66 6.41
N CYS A 107 21.34 0.03 5.58
CA CYS A 107 22.33 1.01 6.01
C CYS A 107 22.73 1.95 4.86
N ASP A 108 23.39 3.06 5.20
CA ASP A 108 23.93 3.99 4.22
C ASP A 108 24.92 3.30 3.26
N GLY A 109 24.82 3.66 1.97
CA GLY A 109 25.65 3.09 0.91
C GLY A 109 25.25 1.68 0.46
N ALA A 110 24.22 1.07 1.07
CA ALA A 110 23.62 -0.14 0.54
C ALA A 110 22.90 0.17 -0.78
N VAL A 111 23.10 -0.69 -1.78
CA VAL A 111 22.39 -0.62 -3.06
C VAL A 111 21.62 -1.92 -3.29
N SER A 112 20.43 -1.83 -3.87
CA SER A 112 19.69 -3.03 -4.23
C SER A 112 20.44 -3.79 -5.33
N TYR A 113 20.31 -5.11 -5.35
CA TYR A 113 20.92 -5.93 -6.40
C TYR A 113 20.45 -5.47 -7.79
N HIS A 114 19.15 -5.18 -7.93
CA HIS A 114 18.56 -4.71 -9.17
C HIS A 114 19.12 -3.36 -9.61
N SER A 115 19.24 -2.37 -8.72
CA SER A 115 19.77 -1.05 -9.08
C SER A 115 21.22 -1.13 -9.57
N HIS A 116 22.00 -2.11 -9.08
CA HIS A 116 23.40 -2.26 -9.46
C HIS A 116 23.60 -3.11 -10.73
N PHE A 117 22.91 -4.25 -10.85
CA PHE A 117 23.12 -5.21 -11.93
C PHE A 117 21.98 -5.27 -12.96
N GLY A 118 20.89 -4.55 -12.73
CA GLY A 118 19.68 -4.60 -13.55
C GLY A 118 18.91 -5.91 -13.38
N ARG A 119 18.15 -6.26 -14.42
CA ARG A 119 17.29 -7.45 -14.42
C ARG A 119 18.13 -8.73 -14.59
N THR A 120 17.93 -9.71 -13.71
CA THR A 120 18.59 -11.01 -13.78
C THR A 120 17.53 -12.12 -13.80
N ALA A 121 17.49 -12.90 -14.88
CA ALA A 121 16.60 -14.07 -14.95
C ALA A 121 17.10 -15.18 -14.03
N GLY A 122 16.20 -15.87 -13.32
CA GLY A 122 16.59 -16.92 -12.38
C GLY A 122 17.39 -16.37 -11.20
N PHE A 123 17.05 -15.17 -10.71
CA PHE A 123 17.78 -14.49 -9.62
C PHE A 123 18.02 -15.43 -8.44
N SER A 124 16.97 -16.09 -7.97
CA SER A 124 17.01 -17.03 -6.85
C SER A 124 17.68 -18.37 -7.18
N SER A 125 17.93 -18.64 -8.46
CA SER A 125 18.61 -19.85 -8.91
C SER A 125 20.12 -19.68 -9.06
N ASN A 126 20.58 -18.43 -9.13
CA ASN A 126 21.97 -18.08 -9.35
C ASN A 126 22.52 -17.27 -8.17
N VAL A 127 22.79 -15.98 -8.43
CA VAL A 127 23.40 -15.02 -7.51
C VAL A 127 22.61 -14.77 -6.23
N GLY A 128 21.28 -14.84 -6.30
CA GLY A 128 20.34 -14.65 -5.20
C GLY A 128 19.91 -15.94 -4.51
N ARG A 129 20.66 -17.04 -4.63
CA ARG A 129 20.30 -18.37 -4.08
C ARG A 129 19.85 -18.37 -2.63
N ARG A 130 20.44 -17.49 -1.80
CA ARG A 130 20.07 -17.34 -0.39
C ARG A 130 18.60 -16.96 -0.16
N PHE A 131 17.98 -16.27 -1.13
CA PHE A 131 16.59 -15.84 -1.07
C PHE A 131 15.61 -16.85 -1.70
N ARG A 132 16.10 -18.02 -2.13
CA ARG A 132 15.24 -19.06 -2.75
C ARG A 132 14.13 -19.54 -1.80
N GLY A 133 14.44 -19.72 -0.51
CA GLY A 133 13.42 -20.13 0.47
C GLY A 133 12.25 -19.14 0.54
N ILE A 134 12.56 -17.84 0.49
CA ILE A 134 11.56 -16.77 0.48
C ILE A 134 10.72 -16.82 -0.79
N LEU A 135 11.34 -17.02 -1.96
CA LEU A 135 10.60 -17.20 -3.22
C LEU A 135 9.63 -18.38 -3.14
N GLU A 136 10.11 -19.55 -2.70
CA GLU A 136 9.32 -20.78 -2.63
C GLU A 136 8.15 -20.64 -1.65
N GLU A 137 8.39 -20.07 -0.47
CA GLU A 137 7.36 -19.77 0.52
C GLU A 137 6.25 -18.89 -0.07
N HIS A 138 6.61 -17.78 -0.72
CA HIS A 138 5.63 -16.82 -1.25
C HIS A 138 4.91 -17.36 -2.49
N LEU A 139 5.57 -18.16 -3.33
CA LEU A 139 4.89 -18.87 -4.42
C LEU A 139 3.88 -19.89 -3.89
N ASN A 140 4.17 -20.56 -2.77
CA ASN A 140 3.23 -21.47 -2.14
C ASN A 140 2.00 -20.74 -1.58
N LEU A 141 2.18 -19.57 -0.97
CA LEU A 141 1.09 -18.72 -0.50
C LEU A 141 0.22 -18.16 -1.64
N LEU A 142 0.81 -17.94 -2.82
CA LEU A 142 0.09 -17.48 -4.02
C LEU A 142 -0.72 -18.57 -4.72
N ARG A 143 -0.62 -19.84 -4.30
CA ARG A 143 -1.27 -20.95 -5.01
C ARG A 143 -2.78 -20.79 -5.03
N TRP A 144 -3.34 -20.99 -6.21
CA TRP A 144 -4.77 -21.19 -6.35
C TRP A 144 -5.18 -22.46 -5.58
N PRO A 145 -6.29 -22.47 -4.83
CA PRO A 145 -6.63 -23.58 -3.94
C PRO A 145 -6.75 -24.92 -4.68
N GLU A 146 -6.12 -25.95 -4.13
CA GLU A 146 -6.18 -27.31 -4.69
C GLU A 146 -7.62 -27.84 -4.70
N GLY A 147 -7.95 -28.68 -5.69
CA GLY A 147 -9.30 -29.22 -5.87
C GLY A 147 -10.33 -28.24 -6.43
N THR A 148 -9.98 -26.95 -6.60
CA THR A 148 -10.85 -25.98 -7.25
C THR A 148 -10.50 -25.82 -8.73
N LYS A 149 -11.53 -25.66 -9.57
CA LYS A 149 -11.32 -25.39 -11.00
C LYS A 149 -10.73 -23.98 -11.17
N GLY A 150 -9.64 -23.87 -11.93
CA GLY A 150 -9.05 -22.57 -12.23
C GLY A 150 -10.02 -21.65 -12.98
N ASP A 151 -10.11 -20.40 -12.52
CA ASP A 151 -10.85 -19.34 -13.18
C ASP A 151 -9.93 -18.55 -14.11
N LYS A 152 -10.33 -18.36 -15.38
CA LYS A 152 -9.47 -17.75 -16.41
C LYS A 152 -9.13 -16.28 -16.15
N GLU A 153 -9.99 -15.58 -15.39
CA GLU A 153 -9.82 -14.17 -15.09
C GLU A 153 -9.14 -13.98 -13.74
N LEU A 154 -9.44 -14.82 -12.74
CA LEU A 154 -8.92 -14.68 -11.37
C LEU A 154 -7.62 -15.46 -11.10
N SER A 155 -7.23 -16.36 -12.01
CA SER A 155 -6.02 -17.18 -11.86
C SER A 155 -5.09 -17.07 -13.07
N VAL A 156 -3.82 -17.39 -12.84
CA VAL A 156 -2.78 -17.41 -13.87
C VAL A 156 -1.93 -18.65 -13.73
N LYS A 157 -1.61 -19.29 -14.87
CA LYS A 157 -0.69 -20.43 -14.90
C LYS A 157 0.74 -19.91 -14.97
N GLY A 158 1.53 -20.16 -13.94
CA GLY A 158 2.94 -19.78 -13.92
C GLY A 158 3.83 -20.77 -14.66
N GLU A 159 5.11 -20.44 -14.71
CA GLU A 159 6.15 -21.07 -15.53
C GLU A 159 6.38 -22.55 -15.16
N GLY A 160 6.11 -22.94 -13.91
CA GLY A 160 6.15 -24.33 -13.43
C GLY A 160 4.86 -25.14 -13.65
N GLY A 161 3.89 -24.60 -14.40
CA GLY A 161 2.62 -25.25 -14.69
C GLY A 161 1.57 -25.17 -13.57
N HIS A 162 1.97 -24.63 -12.43
CA HIS A 162 1.13 -24.37 -11.29
C HIS A 162 0.21 -23.16 -11.49
N LEU A 163 -0.93 -23.19 -10.81
CA LEU A 163 -1.93 -22.14 -10.88
C LEU A 163 -1.80 -21.22 -9.65
N TYR A 164 -1.79 -19.91 -9.90
CA TYR A 164 -1.66 -18.88 -8.87
C TYR A 164 -2.87 -17.93 -8.91
N HIS A 165 -3.14 -17.29 -7.77
CA HIS A 165 -4.01 -16.12 -7.73
C HIS A 165 -3.42 -15.03 -8.62
N TRP A 166 -4.22 -14.51 -9.57
CA TRP A 166 -3.75 -13.42 -10.43
C TRP A 166 -3.84 -12.06 -9.73
N ILE A 167 -4.94 -11.83 -9.00
CA ILE A 167 -5.11 -10.70 -8.07
C ILE A 167 -4.85 -11.22 -6.65
N LEU A 168 -4.05 -10.51 -5.87
CA LEU A 168 -3.72 -10.88 -4.50
C LEU A 168 -4.97 -11.04 -3.63
N PRO A 169 -5.08 -12.14 -2.83
CA PRO A 169 -6.17 -12.31 -1.87
C PRO A 169 -6.34 -11.14 -0.90
N SER A 170 -5.24 -10.50 -0.48
CA SER A 170 -5.27 -9.34 0.42
C SER A 170 -6.01 -8.13 -0.15
N PHE A 171 -6.12 -7.99 -1.47
CA PHE A 171 -6.95 -6.95 -2.08
C PHE A 171 -8.45 -7.21 -1.87
N PHE A 172 -8.91 -8.46 -2.01
CA PHE A 172 -10.31 -8.80 -1.75
C PHE A 172 -10.65 -8.72 -0.25
N GLN A 173 -9.68 -9.00 0.61
CA GLN A 173 -9.82 -8.75 2.05
C GLN A 173 -10.02 -7.26 2.33
N LEU A 174 -9.25 -6.36 1.71
CA LEU A 174 -9.44 -4.91 1.85
C LEU A 174 -10.88 -4.49 1.54
N LEU A 175 -11.48 -5.00 0.46
CA LEU A 175 -12.88 -4.68 0.12
C LEU A 175 -13.85 -5.14 1.21
N THR A 176 -13.60 -6.33 1.77
CA THR A 176 -14.41 -6.88 2.87
C THR A 176 -14.29 -6.02 4.12
N ASP A 177 -13.07 -5.66 4.50
CA ASP A 177 -12.79 -4.87 5.70
C ASP A 177 -13.40 -3.46 5.59
N LEU A 178 -13.22 -2.76 4.47
CA LEU A 178 -13.76 -1.41 4.28
C LEU A 178 -15.30 -1.38 4.38
N VAL A 179 -15.98 -2.40 3.84
CA VAL A 179 -17.45 -2.50 3.95
C VAL A 179 -17.87 -2.83 5.38
N GLN A 180 -17.19 -3.77 6.05
CA GLN A 180 -17.48 -4.13 7.44
C GLN A 180 -17.23 -2.97 8.41
N GLU A 181 -16.24 -2.13 8.13
CA GLU A 181 -15.93 -0.92 8.88
C GLU A 181 -16.91 0.23 8.61
N ALA A 182 -17.88 0.05 7.71
CA ALA A 182 -18.81 1.07 7.25
C ALA A 182 -18.10 2.34 6.75
N GLN A 183 -16.94 2.16 6.12
CA GLN A 183 -16.16 3.23 5.52
C GLN A 183 -16.75 3.57 4.15
N GLU A 184 -17.07 4.84 3.88
CA GLU A 184 -17.39 5.23 2.50
C GLU A 184 -16.09 5.23 1.68
N PHE A 185 -16.06 4.53 0.54
CA PHE A 185 -14.87 4.48 -0.30
C PHE A 185 -15.17 4.35 -1.80
N ALA A 186 -14.15 4.64 -2.60
CA ALA A 186 -14.04 4.26 -3.99
C ALA A 186 -12.64 3.73 -4.30
N ILE A 187 -12.54 2.76 -5.23
CA ILE A 187 -11.26 2.26 -5.74
C ILE A 187 -11.07 2.76 -7.18
N VAL A 188 -9.94 3.40 -7.42
CA VAL A 188 -9.51 3.83 -8.74
C VAL A 188 -8.27 3.03 -9.10
N PHE A 189 -8.42 2.00 -9.94
CA PHE A 189 -7.27 1.28 -10.49
C PHE A 189 -6.48 2.18 -11.43
N ARG A 190 -5.17 2.22 -11.25
CA ARG A 190 -4.23 3.04 -12.02
C ARG A 190 -3.25 2.10 -12.69
N SER A 191 -2.91 2.35 -13.95
CA SER A 191 -1.93 1.51 -14.64
C SER A 191 -1.38 2.23 -15.86
N PHE A 192 -0.09 2.09 -16.10
CA PHE A 192 0.51 2.45 -17.39
C PHE A 192 0.26 1.40 -18.48
N GLY A 193 0.00 0.15 -18.09
CA GLY A 193 -0.16 -0.99 -18.98
C GLY A 193 -1.57 -1.17 -19.53
N ASN A 194 -1.85 -2.39 -20.00
CA ASN A 194 -3.11 -2.74 -20.66
C ASN A 194 -3.95 -3.74 -19.84
N ASP A 195 -3.60 -4.01 -18.59
CA ASP A 195 -4.25 -5.03 -17.75
C ASP A 195 -5.62 -4.59 -17.19
N LEU A 196 -5.94 -3.29 -17.23
CA LEU A 196 -7.16 -2.73 -16.64
C LEU A 196 -8.47 -3.44 -17.05
N PRO A 197 -8.75 -3.73 -18.34
CA PRO A 197 -9.98 -4.43 -18.72
C PRO A 197 -10.11 -5.80 -18.05
N ARG A 198 -9.00 -6.54 -17.96
CA ARG A 198 -8.97 -7.87 -17.35
C ARG A 198 -9.14 -7.78 -15.83
N VAL A 199 -8.49 -6.82 -15.17
CA VAL A 199 -8.69 -6.56 -13.72
C VAL A 199 -10.14 -6.22 -13.41
N LEU A 200 -10.75 -5.30 -14.17
CA LEU A 200 -12.16 -4.92 -13.96
C LEU A 200 -13.09 -6.13 -14.17
N SER A 201 -12.83 -6.96 -15.18
CA SER A 201 -13.58 -8.21 -15.43
C SER A 201 -13.46 -9.19 -14.26
N ALA A 202 -12.23 -9.46 -13.82
CA ALA A 202 -11.94 -10.37 -12.72
C ALA A 202 -12.61 -9.91 -11.41
N VAL A 203 -12.44 -8.64 -11.05
CA VAL A 203 -13.04 -8.05 -9.85
C VAL A 203 -14.57 -8.03 -9.93
N SER A 204 -15.14 -7.73 -11.10
CA SER A 204 -16.59 -7.79 -11.32
C SER A 204 -17.13 -9.21 -11.10
N ARG A 205 -16.48 -10.23 -11.67
CA ARG A 205 -16.86 -11.64 -11.47
C ARG A 205 -16.78 -12.05 -10.00
N ALA A 206 -15.72 -11.64 -9.30
CA ALA A 206 -15.59 -11.90 -7.87
C ALA A 206 -16.73 -11.25 -7.07
N LEU A 207 -17.06 -9.98 -7.36
CA LEU A 207 -18.08 -9.19 -6.67
C LEU A 207 -19.53 -9.51 -7.06
N THR A 208 -19.78 -10.19 -8.18
CA THR A 208 -21.15 -10.47 -8.66
C THR A 208 -21.50 -11.95 -8.61
N GLU A 209 -20.54 -12.82 -8.93
CA GLU A 209 -20.75 -14.26 -9.03
C GLU A 209 -20.18 -15.03 -7.83
N GLY A 210 -19.39 -14.37 -6.97
CA GLY A 210 -18.65 -15.06 -5.90
C GLY A 210 -17.57 -15.99 -6.46
N ALA A 211 -17.03 -15.66 -7.65
CA ALA A 211 -16.15 -16.55 -8.42
C ALA A 211 -14.79 -16.81 -7.76
N HIS A 212 -14.39 -16.04 -6.74
CA HIS A 212 -13.12 -16.23 -6.04
C HIS A 212 -13.28 -17.28 -4.91
N PRO A 213 -12.51 -18.39 -4.92
CA PRO A 213 -12.74 -19.52 -4.00
C PRO A 213 -12.50 -19.18 -2.53
N LEU A 214 -11.60 -18.22 -2.24
CA LEU A 214 -11.35 -17.74 -0.87
C LEU A 214 -12.33 -16.66 -0.41
N PHE A 215 -13.10 -16.07 -1.32
CA PHE A 215 -14.02 -14.97 -1.01
C PHE A 215 -15.38 -15.19 -1.71
N PRO A 216 -16.08 -16.29 -1.43
CA PRO A 216 -17.37 -16.61 -2.06
C PRO A 216 -18.47 -15.60 -1.70
N ASP A 217 -18.32 -14.91 -0.56
CA ASP A 217 -19.31 -13.98 -0.01
C ASP A 217 -19.18 -12.54 -0.53
N LEU A 218 -18.23 -12.24 -1.43
CA LEU A 218 -18.06 -10.92 -2.03
C LEU A 218 -19.35 -10.33 -2.65
N PRO A 219 -20.27 -11.11 -3.24
CA PRO A 219 -21.56 -10.57 -3.70
C PRO A 219 -22.40 -9.89 -2.63
N GLN A 220 -22.21 -10.24 -1.35
CA GLN A 220 -22.91 -9.62 -0.23
C GLN A 220 -22.47 -8.17 -0.01
N LEU A 221 -21.28 -7.77 -0.49
CA LEU A 221 -20.75 -6.41 -0.34
C LEU A 221 -21.48 -5.38 -1.23
N LYS A 222 -22.20 -5.82 -2.27
CA LYS A 222 -22.97 -4.97 -3.20
C LYS A 222 -22.17 -3.82 -3.81
N LEU A 223 -20.87 -4.04 -4.04
CA LEU A 223 -19.99 -3.08 -4.69
C LEU A 223 -20.18 -3.13 -6.21
N SER A 224 -20.25 -1.96 -6.85
CA SER A 224 -20.35 -1.85 -8.30
C SER A 224 -18.99 -1.65 -8.96
N VAL A 225 -18.77 -2.27 -10.12
CA VAL A 225 -17.57 -2.07 -10.95
C VAL A 225 -17.95 -1.34 -12.24
N ASN A 226 -17.31 -0.20 -12.50
CA ASN A 226 -17.41 0.50 -13.78
C ASN A 226 -16.45 -0.14 -14.78
N MET A 227 -17.02 -0.88 -15.73
CA MET A 227 -16.26 -1.60 -16.78
C MET A 227 -15.65 -0.67 -17.84
N THR A 228 -16.05 0.61 -17.88
CA THR A 228 -15.51 1.57 -18.84
C THR A 228 -14.18 2.13 -18.36
N THR A 229 -13.09 1.68 -18.98
CA THR A 229 -11.75 2.21 -18.69
C THR A 229 -11.64 3.68 -19.10
N GLY A 230 -11.20 4.52 -18.17
CA GLY A 230 -10.80 5.89 -18.47
C GLY A 230 -9.34 5.97 -18.90
N LYS A 231 -8.92 7.16 -19.36
CA LYS A 231 -7.56 7.47 -19.76
C LYS A 231 -7.14 8.81 -19.16
N ILE A 232 -5.91 8.88 -18.68
CA ILE A 232 -5.24 10.13 -18.33
C ILE A 232 -4.13 10.39 -19.33
N ARG A 233 -4.14 11.56 -19.96
CA ARG A 233 -3.14 11.97 -20.94
C ARG A 233 -2.57 13.34 -20.59
N CYS A 234 -1.30 13.33 -20.23
CA CYS A 234 -0.52 14.53 -19.93
C CYS A 234 0.09 15.16 -21.19
N SER A 235 0.27 16.48 -21.16
CA SER A 235 0.95 17.26 -22.18
C SER A 235 1.60 18.49 -21.53
N ARG A 236 2.41 19.24 -22.29
CA ARG A 236 2.92 20.56 -21.83
C ARG A 236 1.83 21.58 -21.54
N LYS A 237 0.62 21.40 -22.09
CA LYS A 237 -0.54 22.29 -21.89
C LYS A 237 -1.42 21.86 -20.71
N GLY A 238 -0.96 20.90 -19.90
CA GLY A 238 -1.76 20.29 -18.85
C GLY A 238 -2.24 18.88 -19.21
N MET A 239 -3.14 18.37 -18.38
CA MET A 239 -3.61 17.00 -18.38
C MET A 239 -5.07 16.92 -18.83
N VAL A 240 -5.40 15.87 -19.57
CA VAL A 240 -6.78 15.53 -19.95
C VAL A 240 -7.14 14.16 -19.38
N LEU A 241 -8.27 14.11 -18.68
CA LEU A 241 -8.95 12.89 -18.28
C LEU A 241 -10.10 12.62 -19.24
N SER A 242 -10.25 11.38 -19.70
CA SER A 242 -11.42 10.97 -20.47
C SER A 242 -11.96 9.62 -20.05
N ARG A 243 -13.29 9.46 -20.09
CA ARG A 243 -14.00 8.19 -19.87
C ARG A 243 -15.36 8.27 -20.55
N ALA A 244 -15.65 7.35 -21.47
CA ALA A 244 -16.84 7.45 -22.32
C ALA A 244 -16.96 8.86 -22.93
N GLU A 245 -18.05 9.58 -22.64
CA GLU A 245 -18.32 10.95 -23.09
C GLU A 245 -17.78 12.03 -22.14
N GLU A 246 -17.28 11.64 -20.96
CA GLU A 246 -16.72 12.56 -19.98
C GLU A 246 -15.30 12.99 -20.40
N HIS A 247 -15.07 14.31 -20.42
CA HIS A 247 -13.77 14.90 -20.72
C HIS A 247 -13.50 16.05 -19.75
N LEU A 248 -12.40 15.96 -18.99
CA LEU A 248 -11.95 17.03 -18.10
C LEU A 248 -10.50 17.39 -18.41
N SER A 249 -10.18 18.67 -18.27
CA SER A 249 -8.86 19.23 -18.58
C SER A 249 -8.35 20.06 -17.41
N SER A 250 -7.06 19.97 -17.12
CA SER A 250 -6.41 20.81 -16.09
C SER A 250 -6.16 22.25 -16.55
N ARG A 251 -6.52 22.60 -17.79
CA ARG A 251 -6.29 23.95 -18.34
C ARG A 251 -7.06 25.04 -17.60
N ASP A 252 -8.24 24.69 -17.10
CA ASP A 252 -9.13 25.60 -16.37
C ASP A 252 -8.93 25.46 -14.85
N GLY A 253 -7.79 24.91 -14.42
CA GLY A 253 -7.46 24.61 -13.03
C GLY A 253 -7.52 23.12 -12.70
N GLU A 254 -6.84 22.72 -11.62
CA GLU A 254 -6.76 21.31 -11.23
C GLU A 254 -7.92 20.83 -10.35
N ARG A 255 -8.71 21.78 -9.82
CA ARG A 255 -9.82 21.52 -8.89
C ARG A 255 -10.89 20.59 -9.47
N GLY A 256 -11.24 20.75 -10.75
CA GLY A 256 -12.24 19.91 -11.40
C GLY A 256 -11.81 18.43 -11.47
N LEU A 257 -10.51 18.16 -11.61
CA LEU A 257 -9.96 16.81 -11.64
C LEU A 257 -9.98 16.17 -10.24
N TYR A 258 -9.63 16.95 -9.21
CA TYR A 258 -9.80 16.53 -7.82
C TYR A 258 -11.25 16.15 -7.55
N GLN A 259 -12.20 17.06 -7.80
CA GLN A 259 -13.63 16.84 -7.58
C GLN A 259 -14.17 15.63 -8.34
N TYR A 260 -13.72 15.41 -9.58
CA TYR A 260 -14.07 14.23 -10.36
C TYR A 260 -13.71 12.94 -9.62
N PHE A 261 -12.46 12.81 -9.17
CA PHE A 261 -12.03 11.63 -8.42
C PHE A 261 -12.68 11.52 -7.04
N SER A 262 -12.84 12.63 -6.32
CA SER A 262 -13.53 12.66 -5.03
C SER A 262 -15.00 12.22 -5.12
N SER A 263 -15.64 12.48 -6.26
CA SER A 263 -17.02 12.06 -6.53
C SER A 263 -17.17 10.58 -6.90
N ALA A 264 -16.08 9.87 -7.21
CA ALA A 264 -16.09 8.49 -7.68
C ALA A 264 -16.82 7.55 -6.71
N LYS A 265 -17.49 6.52 -7.23
CA LYS A 265 -18.20 5.50 -6.45
C LYS A 265 -17.86 4.12 -6.96
N GLY A 266 -17.87 3.13 -6.06
CA GLY A 266 -17.53 1.75 -6.39
C GLY A 266 -16.08 1.63 -6.88
N LEU A 267 -15.86 0.75 -7.85
CA LEU A 267 -14.54 0.45 -8.40
C LEU A 267 -14.49 0.82 -9.88
N GLY A 268 -13.38 1.38 -10.35
CA GLY A 268 -13.18 1.68 -11.77
C GLY A 268 -11.71 1.92 -12.09
N GLY A 269 -11.36 2.01 -13.37
CA GLY A 269 -9.96 2.09 -13.80
C GLY A 269 -9.63 3.28 -14.71
N PHE A 270 -8.39 3.74 -14.65
CA PHE A 270 -7.79 4.73 -15.56
C PHE A 270 -6.41 4.30 -16.02
N GLN A 271 -6.21 4.29 -17.34
CA GLN A 271 -4.89 4.10 -17.93
C GLN A 271 -4.10 5.41 -17.93
N ASP A 272 -2.95 5.41 -17.26
CA ASP A 272 -2.01 6.52 -17.19
C ASP A 272 -1.15 6.67 -18.45
N HIS A 273 -0.43 7.78 -18.55
CA HIS A 273 0.29 8.17 -19.76
C HIS A 273 1.75 7.68 -19.73
N PHE A 274 1.99 6.42 -20.07
CA PHE A 274 3.34 5.82 -20.06
C PHE A 274 4.34 6.59 -20.92
N ASP A 275 3.98 6.93 -22.16
CA ASP A 275 4.87 7.65 -23.08
C ASP A 275 5.30 9.02 -22.53
N TRP A 276 4.40 9.69 -21.80
CA TRP A 276 4.71 10.93 -21.11
C TRP A 276 5.67 10.71 -19.93
N TRP A 277 5.43 9.68 -19.11
CA TRP A 277 6.31 9.36 -18.00
C TRP A 277 7.73 9.03 -18.49
N SER A 278 7.84 8.16 -19.49
CA SER A 278 9.11 7.74 -20.09
C SER A 278 9.85 8.92 -20.75
N SER A 279 9.17 9.77 -21.52
CA SER A 279 9.78 10.96 -22.15
C SER A 279 10.19 12.06 -21.15
N ASN A 280 9.72 12.01 -19.91
CA ASN A 280 10.13 12.89 -18.82
C ASN A 280 11.15 12.22 -17.88
N GLY A 281 11.95 11.29 -18.43
CA GLY A 281 13.06 10.67 -17.71
C GLY A 281 12.63 9.70 -16.61
N SER A 282 11.41 9.17 -16.67
CA SER A 282 10.85 8.27 -15.64
C SER A 282 10.87 8.87 -14.23
N SER A 283 10.73 10.20 -14.15
CA SER A 283 10.80 10.99 -12.91
C SER A 283 9.42 11.43 -12.42
N ILE A 284 9.39 12.02 -11.22
CA ILE A 284 8.22 12.67 -10.62
C ILE A 284 7.49 13.63 -11.58
N ARG A 285 8.20 14.29 -12.50
CA ARG A 285 7.59 15.26 -13.45
C ARG A 285 6.67 14.61 -14.48
N GLY A 286 6.90 13.34 -14.78
CA GLY A 286 6.10 12.55 -15.69
C GLY A 286 5.16 11.57 -14.99
N GLY A 287 5.21 11.49 -13.65
CA GLY A 287 4.53 10.48 -12.86
C GLY A 287 3.01 10.52 -12.96
N LYS A 288 2.36 9.49 -12.41
CA LYS A 288 0.90 9.41 -12.30
C LYS A 288 0.41 10.56 -11.42
N PRO A 289 -0.44 11.46 -11.92
CA PRO A 289 -0.89 12.60 -11.14
C PRO A 289 -1.80 12.13 -10.00
N LEU A 290 -1.63 12.74 -8.83
CA LEU A 290 -2.48 12.58 -7.65
C LEU A 290 -2.74 13.96 -7.05
N TRP A 291 -4.00 14.33 -6.87
CA TRP A 291 -4.36 15.58 -6.18
C TRP A 291 -4.68 15.31 -4.72
N VAL A 292 -4.12 16.13 -3.84
CA VAL A 292 -4.32 16.09 -2.40
C VAL A 292 -4.78 17.46 -1.96
N ASP A 293 -5.97 17.52 -1.36
CA ASP A 293 -6.47 18.73 -0.72
C ASP A 293 -6.39 18.58 0.81
N PRO A 294 -5.43 19.25 1.49
CA PRO A 294 -5.34 19.20 2.95
C PRO A 294 -6.50 19.94 3.63
N PHE A 295 -7.24 20.78 2.90
CA PHE A 295 -8.37 21.56 3.42
C PHE A 295 -9.70 20.82 3.31
N ASP A 296 -9.74 19.68 2.59
CA ASP A 296 -10.94 18.87 2.46
C ASP A 296 -11.18 18.03 3.72
N GLN A 297 -12.26 18.35 4.43
CA GLN A 297 -12.65 17.65 5.65
C GLN A 297 -13.50 16.41 5.39
N HIS A 298 -13.85 16.12 4.14
CA HIS A 298 -14.78 15.07 3.74
C HIS A 298 -14.13 13.96 2.92
N VAL A 299 -13.01 14.21 2.25
CA VAL A 299 -12.37 13.20 1.37
C VAL A 299 -10.87 13.10 1.65
N GLN A 300 -10.35 11.87 1.67
CA GLN A 300 -8.92 11.59 1.69
C GLN A 300 -8.56 10.66 0.52
N HIS A 301 -7.55 11.05 -0.24
CA HIS A 301 -7.01 10.24 -1.33
C HIS A 301 -5.74 9.52 -0.84
N ILE A 302 -5.64 8.22 -1.13
CA ILE A 302 -4.44 7.41 -0.84
C ILE A 302 -4.03 6.71 -2.13
N PHE A 303 -2.75 6.75 -2.48
CA PHE A 303 -2.18 6.06 -3.63
C PHE A 303 -1.27 4.92 -3.16
N ILE A 304 -1.53 3.72 -3.65
CA ILE A 304 -0.78 2.50 -3.33
C ILE A 304 -0.11 2.01 -4.61
N ASP A 305 1.21 1.92 -4.59
CA ASP A 305 2.04 1.55 -5.75
C ASP A 305 3.38 0.99 -5.26
N ASP A 306 3.88 -0.08 -5.89
CA ASP A 306 5.16 -0.70 -5.53
C ASP A 306 6.36 0.20 -5.88
N ASN A 307 6.21 1.14 -6.80
CA ASN A 307 7.23 2.07 -7.29
C ASN A 307 7.18 3.46 -6.66
N ILE A 308 6.41 3.65 -5.58
CA ILE A 308 6.60 4.78 -4.68
C ILE A 308 7.95 4.63 -3.96
N ARG A 309 8.76 5.69 -3.96
CA ARG A 309 10.08 5.76 -3.31
C ARG A 309 10.09 6.94 -2.36
N GLN A 310 10.92 6.92 -1.32
CA GLN A 310 11.04 8.07 -0.42
C GLN A 310 11.85 9.22 -1.04
N ASP A 311 12.68 8.93 -2.04
CA ASP A 311 13.31 9.92 -2.91
C ASP A 311 12.43 10.28 -4.12
N ASP A 312 12.62 11.50 -4.63
CA ASP A 312 11.88 12.01 -5.79
C ASP A 312 12.52 11.65 -7.14
N GLU A 313 13.70 11.02 -7.13
CA GLU A 313 14.44 10.71 -8.36
C GLU A 313 13.77 9.59 -9.15
N HIS A 314 13.16 8.62 -8.46
CA HIS A 314 12.64 7.40 -9.05
C HIS A 314 11.18 7.09 -8.72
N THR A 315 10.49 8.01 -8.04
CA THR A 315 9.07 7.86 -7.72
C THR A 315 8.19 7.94 -8.97
N ILE A 316 7.16 7.10 -9.01
CA ILE A 316 6.24 6.97 -10.16
C ILE A 316 5.01 7.89 -10.06
N ILE A 317 4.83 8.56 -8.93
CA ILE A 317 3.68 9.42 -8.64
C ILE A 317 4.10 10.88 -8.74
N GLN A 318 3.20 11.74 -9.24
CA GLN A 318 3.33 13.19 -9.21
C GLN A 318 2.29 13.76 -8.23
N PRO A 319 2.62 13.94 -6.94
CA PRO A 319 1.68 14.44 -5.95
C PRO A 319 1.50 15.96 -6.11
N LYS A 320 0.25 16.40 -6.18
CA LYS A 320 -0.14 17.79 -6.36
C LYS A 320 -1.00 18.24 -5.18
N VAL A 321 -0.45 19.13 -4.35
CA VAL A 321 -1.08 19.60 -3.12
C VAL A 321 -1.67 20.98 -3.34
N PHE A 322 -2.96 21.15 -3.04
CA PHE A 322 -3.63 22.46 -3.12
C PHE A 322 -3.06 23.43 -2.08
N LEU A 323 -2.92 24.69 -2.48
CA LEU A 323 -2.27 25.74 -1.67
C LEU A 323 -3.24 26.49 -0.76
N GLU A 324 -4.51 26.56 -1.13
CA GLU A 324 -5.53 27.30 -0.38
C GLU A 324 -6.91 26.60 -0.43
N PRO A 325 -7.78 26.84 0.58
CA PRO A 325 -9.13 26.29 0.61
C PRO A 325 -9.93 26.69 -0.63
N GLY A 326 -10.42 25.71 -1.38
CA GLY A 326 -11.22 25.95 -2.58
C GLY A 326 -10.45 26.49 -3.80
N GLY A 327 -9.15 26.80 -3.68
CA GLY A 327 -8.33 27.34 -4.77
C GLY A 327 -8.08 26.33 -5.89
N ALA A 328 -7.57 26.80 -7.02
CA ALA A 328 -7.27 25.96 -8.19
C ALA A 328 -5.78 25.59 -8.31
N ASP A 329 -4.91 26.30 -7.59
CA ASP A 329 -3.46 26.18 -7.69
C ASP A 329 -2.92 25.06 -6.80
N THR A 330 -1.93 24.35 -7.33
CA THR A 330 -1.23 23.26 -6.64
C THR A 330 0.27 23.45 -6.72
N ARG A 331 0.98 22.91 -5.73
CA ARG A 331 2.43 22.64 -5.82
C ARG A 331 2.66 21.15 -5.97
N THR A 332 3.77 20.78 -6.61
CA THR A 332 4.26 19.40 -6.53
C THR A 332 4.93 19.19 -5.17
N ALA A 333 4.45 18.21 -4.39
CA ALA A 333 5.04 17.84 -3.12
C ALA A 333 6.10 16.76 -3.29
N CYS A 334 7.09 16.74 -2.40
CA CYS A 334 8.04 15.64 -2.31
C CYS A 334 7.34 14.37 -1.83
N THR A 335 7.80 13.21 -2.27
CA THR A 335 7.16 11.93 -1.92
C THR A 335 7.27 11.64 -0.42
N SER A 336 8.41 12.00 0.20
CA SER A 336 8.65 11.88 1.64
C SER A 336 7.67 12.71 2.49
N GLU A 337 7.17 13.83 1.97
CA GLU A 337 6.16 14.67 2.66
C GLU A 337 4.83 13.94 2.86
N LEU A 338 4.51 13.01 1.94
CA LEU A 338 3.22 12.35 1.84
C LEU A 338 3.28 10.84 2.10
N TYR A 339 4.48 10.31 2.34
CA TYR A 339 4.70 8.90 2.61
C TYR A 339 3.98 8.48 3.89
N ASP A 340 3.22 7.38 3.81
CA ASP A 340 2.35 6.88 4.87
C ASP A 340 1.29 7.87 5.36
N ILE A 341 0.99 8.91 4.56
CA ILE A 341 -0.12 9.87 4.76
C ILE A 341 -1.12 9.76 3.61
N THR A 342 -0.63 9.91 2.37
CA THR A 342 -1.40 9.69 1.15
C THR A 342 -0.69 8.79 0.14
N LEU A 343 0.57 8.41 0.37
CA LEU A 343 1.36 7.57 -0.53
C LEU A 343 1.85 6.33 0.21
N VAL A 344 1.65 5.15 -0.37
CA VAL A 344 2.03 3.86 0.20
C VAL A 344 2.86 3.08 -0.80
N GLN A 345 4.10 2.78 -0.44
CA GLN A 345 4.89 1.78 -1.16
C GLN A 345 4.40 0.37 -0.82
N THR A 346 4.11 -0.44 -1.83
CA THR A 346 3.71 -1.84 -1.62
C THR A 346 4.89 -2.74 -1.26
N ASP A 347 4.81 -3.39 -0.09
CA ASP A 347 5.61 -4.56 0.27
C ASP A 347 4.92 -5.81 -0.26
N LEU A 348 5.33 -6.26 -1.46
CA LEU A 348 4.67 -7.38 -2.13
C LEU A 348 4.74 -8.69 -1.31
N LEU A 349 5.83 -8.92 -0.59
CA LEU A 349 5.99 -10.13 0.24
C LEU A 349 4.97 -10.13 1.38
N LYS A 350 4.78 -8.98 2.05
CA LYS A 350 3.74 -8.83 3.06
C LYS A 350 2.34 -8.85 2.46
N ALA A 351 2.12 -8.24 1.30
CA ALA A 351 0.83 -8.29 0.62
C ALA A 351 0.41 -9.72 0.24
N ILE A 352 1.37 -10.61 -0.03
CA ILE A 352 1.14 -12.04 -0.27
C ILE A 352 0.89 -12.80 1.05
N SER A 353 1.70 -12.56 2.08
CA SER A 353 1.68 -13.36 3.31
C SER A 353 0.67 -12.90 4.36
N GLN A 354 0.22 -11.65 4.30
CA GLN A 354 -0.69 -11.04 5.27
C GLN A 354 -1.99 -10.62 4.59
N GLN A 355 -3.07 -11.34 4.89
CA GLN A 355 -4.37 -11.11 4.26
C GLN A 355 -4.92 -9.70 4.51
N ASN A 356 -4.63 -9.09 5.66
CA ASN A 356 -5.06 -7.72 6.02
C ASN A 356 -4.02 -6.63 5.68
N TYR A 357 -2.99 -6.94 4.88
CA TYR A 357 -1.89 -6.00 4.58
C TYR A 357 -2.40 -4.61 4.14
N PHE A 358 -3.23 -4.55 3.10
CA PHE A 358 -3.70 -3.27 2.58
C PHE A 358 -4.58 -2.51 3.57
N THR A 359 -5.42 -3.21 4.34
CA THR A 359 -6.24 -2.62 5.40
C THR A 359 -5.36 -1.93 6.43
N GLN A 360 -4.28 -2.59 6.88
CA GLN A 360 -3.32 -1.98 7.81
C GLN A 360 -2.64 -0.75 7.21
N ARG A 361 -2.25 -0.79 5.93
CA ARG A 361 -1.64 0.38 5.26
C ARG A 361 -2.61 1.56 5.19
N VAL A 362 -3.88 1.31 4.87
CA VAL A 362 -4.93 2.35 4.86
C VAL A 362 -5.13 2.94 6.25
N HIS A 363 -5.19 2.12 7.30
CA HIS A 363 -5.32 2.62 8.69
C HIS A 363 -4.13 3.49 9.10
N ILE A 364 -2.90 3.11 8.76
CA ILE A 364 -1.71 3.93 9.00
C ILE A 364 -1.85 5.31 8.32
N CYS A 365 -2.29 5.34 7.06
CA CYS A 365 -2.53 6.60 6.35
C CYS A 365 -3.62 7.45 7.00
N LEU A 366 -4.72 6.85 7.47
CA LEU A 366 -5.78 7.58 8.18
C LEU A 366 -5.25 8.23 9.47
N GLU A 367 -4.52 7.46 10.29
CA GLU A 367 -3.96 7.94 11.56
C GLU A 367 -2.92 9.05 11.36
N ASN A 368 -2.01 8.87 10.40
CA ASN A 368 -0.97 9.85 10.13
C ASN A 368 -1.53 11.12 9.47
N TYR A 369 -2.55 10.99 8.62
CA TYR A 369 -3.21 12.14 8.00
C TYR A 369 -3.90 13.03 9.04
N GLU A 370 -4.63 12.43 9.98
CA GLU A 370 -5.25 13.17 11.08
C GLU A 370 -4.21 13.86 11.96
N ARG A 371 -3.12 13.16 12.31
CA ARG A 371 -2.01 13.74 13.08
C ARG A 371 -1.35 14.92 12.35
N ASN A 372 -1.13 14.80 11.04
CA ASN A 372 -0.53 15.84 10.22
C ASN A 372 -1.41 17.10 10.15
N LEU A 373 -2.74 16.94 10.02
CA LEU A 373 -3.67 18.07 10.07
C LEU A 373 -3.66 18.80 11.41
N GLN A 374 -3.58 18.05 12.53
CA GLN A 374 -3.52 18.63 13.86
C GLN A 374 -2.23 19.41 14.11
N GLN A 375 -1.10 18.93 13.58
CA GLN A 375 0.20 19.61 13.69
C GLN A 375 0.29 20.85 12.79
N GLY A 376 -0.33 20.83 11.62
CA GLY A 376 -0.37 21.98 10.71
C GLY A 376 -1.36 23.09 11.10
N ALA A 377 -2.28 22.81 12.03
CA ALA A 377 -3.25 23.78 12.55
C ALA A 377 -2.76 24.52 13.81
N GLY A 378 -1.56 24.18 14.31
CA GLY A 378 -0.96 24.72 15.54
C GLY A 378 -0.03 25.90 15.34
#